data_AF-A0A1X7UGY2-F1
#
_entry.id   AF-A0A1X7UGY2-F1
#
_cell.length_a   1.000
_cell.length_b   1.000
_cell.length_c   1.000
_cell.angle_alpha   90.00
_cell.angle_beta   90.00
_cell.angle_gamma   90.00
#
_symmetry.space_group_name_H-M   'P 1'
#
loop_
_entity.id
_entity.type
_entity.pdbx_description
1 polymer ?
#
loop_
_entity_poly.entity_id
_entity_poly.type
_entity_poly.pdbx_seq_one_letter_code
_entity_poly.pdbx_strand_id
1 'polypeptide(L)'
;METLCGKGGGWRRIASLNMTDPNEKCPTQFRTYSQNGVRACGRPVTNSGSCDGITFPSRDIKYSEVCGKVIGYQDGKPNGAAAYHANRDINSAYIDGISLTHGNPRKHIWSLISGYTDINQNQCPCGSHTPYPVPLFVGSHYYCEAGCHNTQASFNTLYTSDPLWDGKDCGSIETTCCQRTLIPWFYRSFTHSTTDNIEMRLCCDEGTNNEDVLIKEYEIYVK
;
A
#
# COMPACT_ATOMS: atom_id res chain seq x y z
N MET A 1 -15.10 -3.46 24.57
CA MET A 1 -15.41 -3.25 23.14
C MET A 1 -14.10 -2.91 22.47
N GLU A 2 -13.71 -3.66 21.45
CA GLU A 2 -12.44 -3.45 20.74
C GLU A 2 -12.45 -2.08 20.05
N THR A 3 -11.44 -1.26 20.36
CA THR A 3 -11.19 0.01 19.67
C THR A 3 -10.31 -0.26 18.46
N LEU A 4 -10.77 0.09 17.27
CA LEU A 4 -10.00 -0.05 16.02
C LEU A 4 -9.77 1.34 15.42
N CYS A 5 -8.56 1.63 14.97
CA CYS A 5 -8.15 2.97 14.51
C CYS A 5 -8.46 4.11 15.52
N GLY A 6 -8.41 3.83 16.82
CA GLY A 6 -8.76 4.81 17.86
C GLY A 6 -10.25 5.19 17.90
N LYS A 7 -11.12 4.42 17.24
CA LYS A 7 -12.58 4.61 17.24
C LYS A 7 -13.27 3.47 17.97
N GLY A 8 -14.40 3.80 18.62
CA GLY A 8 -15.28 2.81 19.25
C GLY A 8 -15.83 1.77 18.26
N GLY A 9 -16.40 0.69 18.80
CA GLY A 9 -16.78 -0.53 18.07
C GLY A 9 -17.87 -0.36 16.99
N GLY A 10 -18.33 -1.50 16.46
CA GLY A 10 -19.23 -1.58 15.29
C GLY A 10 -18.51 -1.97 13.99
N TRP A 11 -17.19 -2.15 14.06
CA TRP A 11 -16.37 -2.58 12.94
C TRP A 11 -16.70 -4.00 12.49
N ARG A 12 -16.84 -4.17 11.17
CA ARG A 12 -16.94 -5.48 10.54
C ARG A 12 -15.75 -5.70 9.60
N ARG A 13 -14.98 -6.76 9.84
CA ARG A 13 -13.89 -7.16 8.94
C ARG A 13 -14.48 -7.65 7.62
N ILE A 14 -14.03 -7.08 6.51
CA ILE A 14 -14.44 -7.47 5.15
C ILE A 14 -13.32 -8.17 4.39
N ALA A 15 -12.06 -7.99 4.82
CA ALA A 15 -10.90 -8.62 4.19
C ALA A 15 -9.79 -8.86 5.20
N SER A 16 -9.07 -9.98 5.03
CA SER A 16 -7.82 -10.26 5.72
C SER A 16 -6.91 -11.14 4.86
N LEU A 17 -5.61 -10.99 5.03
CA LEU A 17 -4.56 -11.87 4.52
C LEU A 17 -3.43 -11.87 5.53
N ASN A 18 -2.85 -13.04 5.82
CA ASN A 18 -1.64 -13.14 6.62
C ASN A 18 -0.69 -14.21 6.05
N MET A 19 0.31 -13.78 5.26
CA MET A 19 1.25 -14.69 4.61
C MET A 19 2.26 -15.35 5.56
N THR A 20 2.28 -14.97 6.84
CA THR A 20 3.05 -15.69 7.88
C THR A 20 2.42 -17.05 8.22
N ASP A 21 1.12 -17.23 7.99
CA ASP A 21 0.50 -18.56 8.04
C ASP A 21 0.93 -19.35 6.79
N PRO A 22 1.63 -20.49 6.95
CA PRO A 22 2.09 -21.30 5.81
C PRO A 22 0.96 -21.83 4.92
N ASN A 23 -0.28 -21.88 5.42
CA ASN A 23 -1.45 -22.36 4.68
C ASN A 23 -2.18 -21.23 3.93
N GLU A 24 -1.96 -19.97 4.31
CA GLU A 24 -2.54 -18.82 3.62
C GLU A 24 -2.01 -18.76 2.19
N LYS A 25 -2.87 -18.42 1.23
CA LYS A 25 -2.51 -18.32 -0.19
C LYS A 25 -2.76 -16.92 -0.71
N CYS A 26 -1.90 -16.48 -1.62
CA CYS A 26 -2.18 -15.25 -2.34
C CYS A 26 -3.52 -15.32 -3.08
N PRO A 27 -4.30 -14.23 -3.11
CA PRO A 27 -5.41 -14.09 -4.03
C PRO A 27 -4.98 -14.42 -5.46
N THR A 28 -5.89 -14.99 -6.26
CA THR A 28 -5.58 -15.51 -7.61
C THR A 28 -5.07 -14.47 -8.60
N GLN A 29 -5.33 -13.19 -8.32
CA GLN A 29 -4.87 -12.05 -9.11
C GLN A 29 -3.40 -11.69 -8.81
N PHE A 30 -2.82 -12.24 -7.75
CA PHE A 30 -1.46 -11.99 -7.31
C PHE A 30 -0.61 -13.25 -7.39
N ARG A 31 0.69 -13.10 -7.62
CA ARG A 31 1.65 -14.19 -7.56
C ARG A 31 2.25 -14.30 -6.16
N THR A 32 2.57 -15.53 -5.77
CA THR A 32 3.27 -15.79 -4.51
C THR A 32 4.77 -15.58 -4.66
N TYR A 33 5.35 -14.82 -3.75
CA TYR A 33 6.79 -14.73 -3.52
C TYR A 33 7.15 -15.57 -2.30
N SER A 34 8.26 -16.30 -2.41
CA SER A 34 8.83 -17.10 -1.32
C SER A 34 10.34 -17.05 -1.42
N GLN A 35 10.94 -15.98 -0.92
CA GLN A 35 12.38 -15.71 -0.98
C GLN A 35 12.84 -15.13 0.36
N ASN A 36 14.12 -15.26 0.70
CA ASN A 36 14.72 -14.68 1.92
C ASN A 36 13.95 -15.02 3.23
N GLY A 37 13.31 -16.20 3.28
CA GLY A 37 12.56 -16.66 4.45
C GLY A 37 11.19 -16.01 4.65
N VAL A 38 10.71 -15.16 3.73
CA VAL A 38 9.38 -14.54 3.79
C VAL A 38 8.47 -15.04 2.67
N ARG A 39 7.16 -14.99 2.94
CA ARG A 39 6.10 -15.21 1.94
C ARG A 39 5.29 -13.92 1.79
N ALA A 40 4.99 -13.55 0.55
CA ALA A 40 4.23 -12.34 0.23
C ALA A 40 3.52 -12.47 -1.13
N CYS A 41 2.64 -11.52 -1.44
CA CYS A 41 1.87 -11.48 -2.67
C CYS A 41 2.20 -10.23 -3.49
N GLY A 42 2.65 -10.40 -4.73
CA GLY A 42 2.94 -9.28 -5.64
C GLY A 42 2.21 -9.41 -6.96
N ARG A 43 2.49 -8.48 -7.89
CA ARG A 43 1.84 -8.46 -9.20
C ARG A 43 2.21 -9.67 -10.06
N PRO A 44 1.35 -10.13 -10.97
CA PRO A 44 1.74 -11.05 -12.04
C PRO A 44 2.98 -10.54 -12.79
N VAL A 45 3.79 -11.46 -13.33
CA VAL A 45 4.99 -11.07 -14.06
C VAL A 45 4.62 -10.24 -15.28
N THR A 46 5.19 -9.05 -15.39
CA THR A 46 5.00 -8.12 -16.49
C THR A 46 6.30 -7.36 -16.80
N ASN A 47 6.47 -6.97 -18.06
CA ASN A 47 7.58 -6.15 -18.55
C ASN A 47 7.23 -4.65 -18.60
N SER A 48 6.03 -4.28 -18.16
CA SER A 48 5.53 -2.89 -18.14
C SER A 48 4.79 -2.59 -16.84
N GLY A 49 4.60 -1.30 -16.56
CA GLY A 49 3.72 -0.84 -15.49
C GLY A 49 2.32 -1.44 -15.56
N SER A 50 1.74 -1.68 -14.39
CA SER A 50 0.43 -2.33 -14.24
C SER A 50 -0.17 -2.05 -12.87
N CYS A 51 -1.49 -2.17 -12.81
CA CYS A 51 -2.27 -2.20 -11.57
C CYS A 51 -3.11 -3.48 -11.53
N ASP A 52 -2.75 -4.42 -10.66
CA ASP A 52 -3.51 -5.65 -10.45
C ASP A 52 -4.32 -5.55 -9.17
N GLY A 53 -5.58 -5.98 -9.23
CA GLY A 53 -6.56 -5.67 -8.19
C GLY A 53 -7.34 -6.86 -7.68
N ILE A 54 -7.71 -6.77 -6.40
CA ILE A 54 -8.70 -7.64 -5.77
C ILE A 54 -9.86 -6.81 -5.24
N THR A 55 -11.06 -7.39 -5.29
CA THR A 55 -12.29 -6.74 -4.82
C THR A 55 -12.82 -7.46 -3.59
N PHE A 56 -13.08 -6.69 -2.54
CA PHE A 56 -13.66 -7.16 -1.29
C PHE A 56 -15.15 -6.78 -1.27
N PRO A 57 -16.06 -7.78 -1.31
CA PRO A 57 -17.47 -7.50 -1.30
C PRO A 57 -17.88 -6.90 0.06
N SER A 58 -18.60 -5.79 0.03
CA SER A 58 -19.19 -5.19 1.23
C SER A 58 -20.32 -6.06 1.80
N ARG A 59 -20.91 -6.95 0.99
CA ARG A 59 -22.04 -7.83 1.36
C ARG A 59 -23.22 -7.05 1.94
N ASP A 60 -23.58 -5.96 1.26
CA ASP A 60 -24.68 -5.05 1.60
C ASP A 60 -24.52 -4.34 2.96
N ILE A 61 -23.32 -4.39 3.56
CA ILE A 61 -23.01 -3.55 4.71
C ILE A 61 -22.96 -2.10 4.22
N LYS A 62 -23.86 -1.28 4.75
CA LYS A 62 -23.82 0.16 4.57
C LYS A 62 -22.78 0.74 5.54
N TYR A 63 -21.76 1.40 5.03
CA TYR A 63 -20.64 1.93 5.81
C TYR A 63 -20.31 3.37 5.40
N SER A 64 -19.77 4.15 6.34
CA SER A 64 -19.22 5.50 6.10
C SER A 64 -17.79 5.65 6.63
N GLU A 65 -17.27 4.65 7.33
CA GLU A 65 -15.93 4.62 7.88
C GLU A 65 -15.19 3.36 7.40
N VAL A 66 -13.91 3.52 7.11
CA VAL A 66 -12.98 2.44 6.78
C VAL A 66 -11.79 2.53 7.72
N CYS A 67 -11.43 1.41 8.30
CA CYS A 67 -10.21 1.26 9.09
C CYS A 67 -9.45 0.05 8.56
N GLY A 68 -8.15 0.17 8.39
CA GLY A 68 -7.37 -0.96 7.91
C GLY A 68 -5.90 -0.83 8.19
N LYS A 69 -5.19 -1.91 7.93
CA LYS A 69 -3.74 -2.04 8.03
C LYS A 69 -3.28 -2.83 6.82
N VAL A 70 -2.16 -2.43 6.23
CA VAL A 70 -1.48 -3.23 5.20
C VAL A 70 0.01 -3.11 5.48
N ILE A 71 0.69 -4.26 5.57
CA ILE A 71 2.14 -4.33 5.70
C ILE A 71 2.68 -5.04 4.47
N GLY A 72 3.78 -4.53 3.95
CA GLY A 72 4.38 -5.05 2.73
C GLY A 72 5.90 -5.09 2.76
N TYR A 73 6.47 -5.33 1.58
CA TYR A 73 7.90 -5.27 1.33
C TYR A 73 8.16 -4.56 0.02
N GLN A 74 9.29 -3.86 -0.02
CA GLN A 74 9.87 -3.32 -1.25
C GLN A 74 10.58 -4.45 -2.00
N ASP A 75 10.29 -4.62 -3.28
CA ASP A 75 11.07 -5.46 -4.19
C ASP A 75 11.61 -4.59 -5.32
N GLY A 76 12.93 -4.61 -5.53
CA GLY A 76 13.52 -3.81 -6.59
C GLY A 76 13.59 -2.31 -6.27
N LYS A 77 13.20 -1.48 -7.24
CA LYS A 77 13.39 -0.02 -7.22
C LYS A 77 12.11 0.82 -7.36
N PRO A 78 11.08 0.64 -6.52
CA PRO A 78 9.89 1.50 -6.54
C PRO A 78 10.25 2.99 -6.60
N ASN A 79 9.57 3.76 -7.46
CA ASN A 79 9.72 5.20 -7.58
C ASN A 79 8.75 6.02 -6.72
N GLY A 80 8.03 5.37 -5.79
CA GLY A 80 7.16 6.04 -4.83
C GLY A 80 6.06 6.86 -5.50
N ALA A 81 6.03 8.17 -5.23
CA ALA A 81 5.08 9.09 -5.87
C ALA A 81 5.64 9.73 -7.15
N ALA A 82 6.88 9.39 -7.53
CA ALA A 82 7.55 9.90 -8.72
C ALA A 82 7.30 9.06 -9.97
N ALA A 83 6.48 8.00 -9.86
CA ALA A 83 6.10 7.07 -10.92
C ALA A 83 6.14 7.75 -12.31
N TYR A 84 7.22 7.46 -13.04
CA TYR A 84 7.74 8.22 -14.16
C TYR A 84 6.82 8.16 -15.38
N HIS A 85 6.14 7.03 -15.57
CA HIS A 85 5.18 6.77 -16.65
C HIS A 85 3.73 6.90 -16.21
N ALA A 86 3.49 7.32 -14.98
CA ALA A 86 2.16 7.36 -14.42
C ALA A 86 1.32 8.52 -14.96
N ASN A 87 0.10 8.20 -15.38
CA ASN A 87 -0.96 9.19 -15.46
C ASN A 87 -1.38 9.55 -14.01
N ARG A 88 -1.72 10.81 -13.74
CA ARG A 88 -2.25 11.20 -12.42
C ARG A 88 -3.74 10.87 -12.28
N ASP A 89 -4.18 9.83 -12.99
CA ASP A 89 -5.55 9.33 -13.00
C ASP A 89 -5.70 8.16 -12.02
N ILE A 90 -6.84 8.12 -11.32
CA ILE A 90 -7.10 7.09 -10.31
C ILE A 90 -7.12 5.67 -10.89
N ASN A 91 -7.37 5.49 -12.19
CA ASN A 91 -7.40 4.17 -12.83
C ASN A 91 -6.01 3.67 -13.25
N SER A 92 -4.98 4.51 -13.18
CA SER A 92 -3.61 4.18 -13.58
C SER A 92 -2.69 3.90 -12.38
N ALA A 93 -1.45 3.47 -12.65
CA ALA A 93 -0.41 3.30 -11.64
C ALA A 93 0.15 4.65 -11.19
N TYR A 94 -0.66 5.45 -10.50
CA TYR A 94 -0.30 6.82 -10.09
C TYR A 94 0.72 6.89 -8.93
N ILE A 95 1.09 5.73 -8.37
CA ILE A 95 2.10 5.49 -7.34
C ILE A 95 2.67 4.07 -7.54
N ASP A 96 3.83 3.82 -6.98
CA ASP A 96 4.31 2.46 -6.73
C ASP A 96 3.91 2.03 -5.32
N GLY A 97 3.03 1.03 -5.24
CA GLY A 97 2.45 0.55 -3.99
C GLY A 97 0.98 0.15 -4.14
N ILE A 98 0.18 0.42 -3.12
CA ILE A 98 -1.19 -0.05 -2.99
C ILE A 98 -2.17 1.12 -3.04
N SER A 99 -3.15 1.02 -3.94
CA SER A 99 -4.30 1.93 -4.06
C SER A 99 -5.55 1.25 -3.51
N LEU A 100 -6.13 1.79 -2.44
CA LEU A 100 -7.44 1.40 -1.92
C LEU A 100 -8.51 2.34 -2.44
N THR A 101 -9.53 1.76 -3.09
CA THR A 101 -10.62 2.49 -3.75
C THR A 101 -11.98 1.88 -3.45
N HIS A 102 -13.05 2.61 -3.71
CA HIS A 102 -14.41 2.07 -3.75
C HIS A 102 -15.24 2.72 -4.87
N GLY A 103 -16.34 2.06 -5.22
CA GLY A 103 -17.34 2.58 -6.15
C GLY A 103 -16.92 2.56 -7.62
N ASN A 104 -17.90 2.87 -8.48
CA ASN A 104 -17.72 3.02 -9.92
C ASN A 104 -18.49 4.28 -10.39
N PRO A 105 -17.82 5.39 -10.76
CA PRO A 105 -16.36 5.54 -10.90
C PRO A 105 -15.60 5.41 -9.57
N ARG A 106 -14.32 5.03 -9.66
CA ARG A 106 -13.44 4.83 -8.50
C ARG A 106 -13.32 6.10 -7.67
N LYS A 107 -13.37 5.93 -6.35
CA LYS A 107 -13.12 6.96 -5.32
C LYS A 107 -12.02 6.48 -4.40
N HIS A 108 -11.13 7.39 -4.01
CA HIS A 108 -9.96 7.09 -3.21
C HIS A 108 -10.28 6.90 -1.71
N ILE A 109 -9.72 5.85 -1.12
CA ILE A 109 -9.75 5.58 0.33
C ILE A 109 -8.38 5.90 0.94
N TRP A 110 -7.34 5.22 0.45
CA TRP A 110 -5.99 5.32 0.98
C TRP A 110 -4.95 4.89 -0.07
N SER A 111 -3.75 5.45 0.00
CA SER A 111 -2.58 4.99 -0.78
C SER A 111 -1.48 4.52 0.17
N LEU A 112 -0.87 3.36 -0.07
CA LEU A 112 0.35 2.95 0.62
C LEU A 112 1.48 2.91 -0.40
N ILE A 113 2.47 3.77 -0.25
CA ILE A 113 3.45 4.07 -1.29
C ILE A 113 4.81 3.49 -0.88
N SER A 114 5.47 2.76 -1.76
CA SER A 114 6.84 2.29 -1.55
C SER A 114 7.81 3.28 -2.16
N GLY A 115 8.61 3.94 -1.33
CA GLY A 115 9.71 4.78 -1.79
C GLY A 115 10.89 3.98 -2.36
N TYR A 116 11.87 4.70 -2.90
CA TYR A 116 13.06 4.08 -3.50
C TYR A 116 14.12 3.70 -2.48
N THR A 117 14.53 4.65 -1.63
CA THR A 117 15.48 4.47 -0.52
C THR A 117 15.14 5.42 0.62
N ASP A 118 15.55 5.13 1.83
CA ASP A 118 15.33 5.96 3.03
C ASP A 118 16.57 6.80 3.44
N ILE A 119 17.66 6.70 2.68
CA ILE A 119 18.92 7.43 2.91
C ILE A 119 19.18 8.52 1.86
N ASN A 120 18.97 8.22 0.57
CA ASN A 120 19.38 9.12 -0.51
C ASN A 120 18.17 9.75 -1.21
N GLN A 121 17.34 8.95 -1.87
CA GLN A 121 16.22 9.43 -2.67
C GLN A 121 15.00 8.57 -2.34
N ASN A 122 14.02 9.14 -1.66
CA ASN A 122 12.87 8.38 -1.16
C ASN A 122 11.66 8.47 -2.08
N GLN A 123 11.47 9.62 -2.74
CA GLN A 123 10.35 9.86 -3.64
C GLN A 123 8.95 9.80 -2.96
N CYS A 124 8.89 9.69 -1.63
CA CYS A 124 7.66 9.89 -0.88
C CYS A 124 7.25 11.37 -0.82
N PRO A 125 5.93 11.67 -0.81
CA PRO A 125 5.45 13.05 -0.67
C PRO A 125 5.81 13.72 0.65
N CYS A 126 6.04 12.92 1.70
CA CYS A 126 6.42 13.37 3.04
C CYS A 126 7.93 13.32 3.30
N GLY A 127 8.72 12.83 2.34
CA GLY A 127 10.17 12.71 2.49
C GLY A 127 10.87 14.07 2.46
N SER A 128 12.01 14.20 3.13
CA SER A 128 12.79 15.44 3.17
C SER A 128 13.69 15.63 1.94
N HIS A 129 13.99 14.55 1.20
CA HIS A 129 14.82 14.59 0.00
C HIS A 129 14.05 14.05 -1.21
N THR A 130 13.95 14.88 -2.25
CA THR A 130 13.16 14.64 -3.49
C THR A 130 11.69 14.28 -3.25
N PRO A 131 10.92 15.09 -2.50
CA PRO A 131 9.50 14.82 -2.32
C PRO A 131 8.74 14.97 -3.65
N TYR A 132 7.96 13.96 -4.02
CA TYR A 132 7.07 14.01 -5.18
C TYR A 132 5.61 14.12 -4.73
N PRO A 133 4.82 15.02 -5.31
CA PRO A 133 3.42 15.18 -4.92
C PRO A 133 2.58 14.01 -5.42
N VAL A 134 1.57 13.63 -4.64
CA VAL A 134 0.49 12.73 -5.07
C VAL A 134 -0.60 13.50 -5.82
N PRO A 135 -1.43 12.83 -6.65
CA PRO A 135 -2.63 13.43 -7.23
C PRO A 135 -3.57 14.01 -6.16
N LEU A 136 -4.32 15.06 -6.52
CA LEU A 136 -5.20 15.79 -5.60
C LEU A 136 -6.24 14.90 -4.91
N PHE A 137 -6.71 13.83 -5.57
CA PHE A 137 -7.69 12.91 -4.99
C PHE A 137 -7.14 12.11 -3.80
N VAL A 138 -5.81 11.94 -3.68
CA VAL A 138 -5.17 11.26 -2.55
C VAL A 138 -5.18 12.17 -1.32
N GLY A 139 -4.87 13.45 -1.51
CA GLY A 139 -4.74 14.43 -0.42
C GLY A 139 -3.73 13.96 0.63
N SER A 140 -4.15 13.92 1.90
CA SER A 140 -3.34 13.46 3.03
C SER A 140 -3.52 11.97 3.38
N HIS A 141 -4.33 11.22 2.62
CA HIS A 141 -4.70 9.84 2.92
C HIS A 141 -3.70 8.84 2.33
N TYR A 142 -2.45 8.91 2.80
CA TYR A 142 -1.41 8.00 2.36
C TYR A 142 -0.44 7.64 3.49
N TYR A 143 0.22 6.49 3.33
CA TYR A 143 1.49 6.17 3.95
C TYR A 143 2.56 6.04 2.88
N CYS A 144 3.80 6.27 3.28
CA CYS A 144 4.93 6.18 2.38
C CYS A 144 6.18 5.81 3.16
N GLU A 145 6.91 4.81 2.70
CA GLU A 145 8.08 4.25 3.39
C GLU A 145 8.95 3.51 2.37
N ALA A 146 10.25 3.36 2.61
CA ALA A 146 11.17 2.61 1.77
C ALA A 146 11.96 1.60 2.59
N GLY A 147 11.94 0.32 2.19
CA GLY A 147 12.64 -0.75 2.91
C GLY A 147 14.15 -0.81 2.62
N CYS A 148 14.64 0.01 1.69
CA CYS A 148 16.05 0.02 1.29
C CYS A 148 16.89 1.03 2.10
N HIS A 149 17.53 0.53 3.17
CA HIS A 149 18.55 1.22 3.99
C HIS A 149 19.91 1.44 3.31
N ASN A 150 19.93 1.75 2.02
CA ASN A 150 21.15 2.04 1.27
C ASN A 150 20.94 3.29 0.41
N THR A 151 22.03 3.86 -0.09
CA THR A 151 21.96 5.03 -0.99
C THR A 151 21.37 4.71 -2.37
N GLN A 152 21.25 3.43 -2.70
CA GLN A 152 20.70 2.94 -3.96
C GLN A 152 20.00 1.59 -3.77
N ALA A 153 18.77 1.47 -4.26
CA ALA A 153 18.09 0.19 -4.32
C ALA A 153 18.61 -0.69 -5.48
N SER A 154 18.31 -1.98 -5.48
CA SER A 154 18.79 -2.97 -6.44
C SER A 154 17.62 -3.69 -7.10
N PHE A 155 17.68 -3.89 -8.42
CA PHE A 155 16.56 -4.39 -9.26
C PHE A 155 16.01 -5.78 -8.89
N ASN A 156 16.79 -6.62 -8.20
CA ASN A 156 16.42 -8.02 -7.88
C ASN A 156 16.58 -8.30 -6.39
N THR A 157 16.33 -7.28 -5.56
CA THR A 157 16.48 -7.39 -4.11
C THR A 157 15.11 -7.19 -3.46
N LEU A 158 14.67 -8.23 -2.76
CA LEU A 158 13.57 -8.16 -1.83
C LEU A 158 14.07 -7.69 -0.46
N TYR A 159 13.67 -6.49 -0.04
CA TYR A 159 14.06 -5.88 1.22
C TYR A 159 13.15 -6.36 2.35
N THR A 160 13.56 -7.44 3.02
CA THR A 160 12.75 -8.09 4.07
C THR A 160 13.05 -7.63 5.50
N SER A 161 14.19 -6.94 5.71
CA SER A 161 14.63 -6.48 7.02
C SER A 161 13.77 -5.34 7.55
N ASP A 162 13.15 -4.57 6.64
CA ASP A 162 12.35 -3.40 6.93
C ASP A 162 11.00 -3.48 6.21
N PRO A 163 9.96 -4.01 6.87
CA PRO A 163 8.62 -4.10 6.30
C PRO A 163 7.99 -2.72 6.08
N LEU A 164 7.42 -2.52 4.89
CA LEU A 164 6.77 -1.26 4.55
C LEU A 164 5.47 -1.05 5.35
N TRP A 165 5.25 0.23 5.66
CA TRP A 165 4.07 0.83 6.28
C TRP A 165 3.79 0.37 7.70
N ASP A 166 4.84 -0.03 8.41
CA ASP A 166 4.78 -0.38 9.82
C ASP A 166 5.27 0.75 10.76
N GLY A 167 5.89 1.79 10.19
CA GLY A 167 6.35 2.99 10.89
C GLY A 167 7.57 2.77 11.77
N LYS A 168 8.35 1.73 11.50
CA LYS A 168 9.56 1.37 12.23
C LYS A 168 10.75 1.42 11.30
N ASP A 169 11.94 1.45 11.92
CA ASP A 169 13.23 1.39 11.22
C ASP A 169 13.46 2.46 10.12
N CYS A 170 12.58 3.46 10.08
CA CYS A 170 12.59 4.54 9.11
C CYS A 170 13.90 5.31 9.04
N GLY A 171 14.36 5.53 7.82
CA GLY A 171 15.55 6.31 7.55
C GLY A 171 15.42 7.79 7.86
N SER A 172 16.57 8.45 7.83
CA SER A 172 16.73 9.87 8.13
C SER A 172 15.89 10.79 7.23
N ILE A 173 15.54 10.37 6.01
CA ILE A 173 14.81 11.22 5.06
C ILE A 173 13.31 10.96 5.02
N GLU A 174 12.80 9.93 5.72
CA GLU A 174 11.37 9.61 5.79
C GLU A 174 10.79 9.70 7.20
N THR A 175 11.55 10.26 8.16
CA THR A 175 11.13 10.43 9.54
C THR A 175 9.72 11.06 9.66
N THR A 176 9.42 12.08 8.85
CA THR A 176 8.09 12.70 8.81
C THR A 176 6.99 11.75 8.32
N CYS A 177 7.32 10.84 7.42
CA CYS A 177 6.39 9.84 6.90
C CYS A 177 5.96 8.85 8.00
N CYS A 178 6.90 8.45 8.85
CA CYS A 178 6.69 7.46 9.90
C CYS A 178 6.07 8.02 11.18
N GLN A 179 6.09 9.33 11.39
CA GLN A 179 5.56 9.99 12.59
C GLN A 179 4.02 10.10 12.64
N ARG A 180 3.28 9.29 11.85
CA ARG A 180 1.82 9.33 11.85
C ARG A 180 1.24 8.48 12.97
N THR A 181 0.35 9.08 13.75
CA THR A 181 -0.16 8.56 15.02
C THR A 181 -0.92 7.22 14.95
N LEU A 182 -1.43 6.84 13.78
CA LEU A 182 -2.19 5.61 13.63
C LEU A 182 -1.41 4.46 12.98
N ILE A 183 -0.22 4.70 12.40
CA ILE A 183 0.57 3.64 11.74
C ILE A 183 0.75 2.46 12.73
N PRO A 184 0.49 1.20 12.31
CA PRO A 184 0.26 0.73 10.93
C PRO A 184 -1.19 0.78 10.43
N TRP A 185 -2.12 1.32 11.23
CA TRP A 185 -3.52 1.43 10.90
C TRP A 185 -3.86 2.77 10.22
N PHE A 186 -4.63 2.77 9.15
CA PHE A 186 -5.21 3.98 8.57
C PHE A 186 -6.71 4.08 8.86
N TYR A 187 -7.21 5.32 8.94
CA TYR A 187 -8.62 5.62 9.12
C TYR A 187 -9.13 6.59 8.06
N ARG A 188 -10.26 6.25 7.45
CA ARG A 188 -10.96 7.10 6.47
C ARG A 188 -12.43 7.19 6.83
N SER A 189 -12.96 8.41 6.85
CA SER A 189 -14.40 8.66 6.99
C SER A 189 -14.94 9.44 5.80
N PHE A 190 -16.15 9.09 5.38
CA PHE A 190 -16.90 9.74 4.32
C PHE A 190 -18.05 10.57 4.90
N THR A 191 -18.49 11.57 4.14
CA THR A 191 -19.66 12.41 4.49
C THR A 191 -21.00 11.73 4.18
N HIS A 192 -20.96 10.56 3.55
CA HIS A 192 -22.12 9.76 3.17
C HIS A 192 -21.80 8.28 3.42
N SER A 193 -22.83 7.47 3.61
CA SER A 193 -22.65 6.02 3.63
C SER A 193 -22.76 5.44 2.22
N THR A 194 -22.07 4.32 1.99
CA THR A 194 -22.12 3.55 0.75
C THR A 194 -22.20 2.05 1.05
N THR A 195 -22.56 1.27 0.04
CA THR A 195 -22.46 -0.21 0.03
C THR A 195 -21.46 -0.66 -1.03
N ASP A 196 -20.65 0.25 -1.56
CA ASP A 196 -19.65 -0.07 -2.57
C ASP A 196 -18.71 -1.17 -2.09
N ASN A 197 -18.26 -2.01 -3.01
CA ASN A 197 -17.14 -2.90 -2.71
C ASN A 197 -15.86 -2.08 -2.55
N ILE A 198 -14.96 -2.54 -1.70
CA ILE A 198 -13.61 -1.98 -1.59
C ILE A 198 -12.70 -2.75 -2.55
N GLU A 199 -11.91 -2.04 -3.33
CA GLU A 199 -10.90 -2.58 -4.22
C GLU A 199 -9.52 -2.24 -3.67
N MET A 200 -8.61 -3.22 -3.70
CA MET A 200 -7.19 -3.04 -3.43
C MET A 200 -6.41 -3.35 -4.69
N ARG A 201 -5.65 -2.39 -5.18
CA ARG A 201 -4.77 -2.56 -6.36
C ARG A 201 -3.31 -2.40 -5.97
N LEU A 202 -2.48 -3.35 -6.38
CA LEU A 202 -1.03 -3.23 -6.41
C LEU A 202 -0.65 -2.59 -7.74
N CYS A 203 -0.09 -1.40 -7.68
CA CYS A 203 0.30 -0.60 -8.82
C CYS A 203 1.79 -0.34 -8.77
N CYS A 204 2.49 -0.53 -9.89
CA CYS A 204 3.77 0.14 -10.13
C CYS A 204 3.86 0.56 -11.60
N ASP A 205 4.62 1.60 -11.89
CA ASP A 205 4.70 2.16 -13.24
C ASP A 205 5.73 1.47 -14.14
N GLU A 206 6.56 0.59 -13.58
CA GLU A 206 7.45 -0.28 -14.32
C GLU A 206 7.14 -1.78 -14.17
N GLY A 207 7.86 -2.58 -14.97
CA GLY A 207 7.77 -4.03 -14.97
C GLY A 207 8.34 -4.67 -13.70
N THR A 208 7.86 -5.86 -13.36
CA THR A 208 8.24 -6.63 -12.15
C THR A 208 9.71 -7.04 -12.09
N ASN A 209 10.48 -6.85 -13.17
CA ASN A 209 11.93 -7.07 -13.20
C ASN A 209 12.73 -5.82 -12.78
N ASN A 210 12.07 -4.67 -12.60
CA ASN A 210 12.66 -3.47 -12.04
C ASN A 210 12.17 -3.23 -10.61
N GLU A 211 10.85 -3.24 -10.43
CA GLU A 211 10.20 -2.91 -9.18
C GLU A 211 8.91 -3.71 -8.99
N ASP A 212 8.64 -4.06 -7.73
CA ASP A 212 7.35 -4.54 -7.29
C ASP A 212 7.13 -4.14 -5.84
N VAL A 213 5.88 -4.26 -5.41
CA VAL A 213 5.51 -4.08 -4.01
C VAL A 213 4.77 -5.34 -3.57
N LEU A 214 5.20 -5.92 -2.46
CA LEU A 214 4.67 -7.19 -2.00
C LEU A 214 3.80 -7.01 -0.76
N ILE A 215 2.65 -7.66 -0.73
CA ILE A 215 1.75 -7.67 0.42
C ILE A 215 2.12 -8.86 1.32
N LYS A 216 2.46 -8.56 2.58
CA LYS A 216 2.67 -9.56 3.63
C LYS A 216 1.36 -9.85 4.38
N GLU A 217 0.68 -8.78 4.79
CA GLU A 217 -0.58 -8.87 5.51
C GLU A 217 -1.48 -7.67 5.23
N TYR A 218 -2.78 -7.87 5.34
CA TYR A 218 -3.73 -6.79 5.47
C TYR A 218 -4.92 -7.19 6.33
N GLU A 219 -5.55 -6.18 6.91
CA GLU A 219 -6.88 -6.29 7.50
C GLU A 219 -7.69 -5.04 7.15
N ILE A 220 -8.90 -5.23 6.65
CA ILE A 220 -9.79 -4.12 6.25
C ILE A 220 -11.14 -4.29 6.93
N TYR A 221 -11.58 -3.22 7.59
CA TYR A 221 -12.82 -3.13 8.35
C TYR A 221 -13.64 -1.94 7.87
N VAL A 222 -14.97 -2.10 7.94
CA VAL A 222 -15.93 -1.04 7.62
C VAL A 222 -16.93 -0.87 8.76
N LYS A 223 -17.47 0.34 8.89
CA LYS A 223 -18.54 0.69 9.82
C LYS A 223 -19.43 1.79 9.25
#